data_AF-A0A1M4VU00-F1
#
_entry.id   AF-A0A1M4VU00-F1
#
_cell.length_a   1.000
_cell.length_b   1.000
_cell.length_c   1.000
_cell.angle_alpha   90.00
_cell.angle_beta   90.00
_cell.angle_gamma   90.00
#
_symmetry.space_group_name_H-M   'P 1'
#
loop_
_entity.id
_entity.type
_entity.pdbx_description
1 polymer ?
#
loop_
_entity_poly.entity_id
_entity_poly.type
_entity_poly.pdbx_seq_one_letter_code
_entity_poly.pdbx_strand_id
1 'polypeptide(L)'
;MAYGARAITRDGFNSLPKMTYPGGLLIGCNAGTLNFSKIKGTHTAMKSGMLAGEAVFEAIAEGNEGGSELNSFSGKFKPSWAYDELFRSRNFGVSMHKFGLALGGAFYFVGQYN
;
A
#
# COMPACT_ATOMS: atom_id res chain seq x y z
N MET A 1 3.09 9.77 32.76
CA MET A 1 2.16 8.99 31.91
C MET A 1 2.13 9.62 30.54
N ALA A 2 2.15 8.83 29.45
CA ALA A 2 1.96 9.33 28.08
C ALA A 2 0.69 8.69 27.49
N TYR A 3 -0.18 9.50 26.88
CA TYR A 3 -1.41 9.08 26.22
C TYR A 3 -1.50 9.73 24.83
N GLY A 4 -1.96 8.97 23.83
CA GLY A 4 -2.15 9.45 22.47
C GLY A 4 -3.01 8.50 21.64
N ALA A 5 -3.64 9.04 20.59
CA ALA A 5 -4.46 8.29 19.64
C ALA A 5 -4.18 8.76 18.21
N ARG A 6 -4.25 7.85 17.24
CA ARG A 6 -4.10 8.16 15.81
C ARG A 6 -4.95 7.22 14.98
N ALA A 7 -5.60 7.75 13.94
CA ALA A 7 -6.29 6.93 12.95
C ALA A 7 -5.31 6.12 12.08
N ILE A 8 -5.74 4.94 11.65
CA ILE A 8 -5.00 4.08 10.73
C ILE A 8 -5.87 3.72 9.54
N THR A 9 -5.25 3.46 8.39
CA THR A 9 -5.95 2.96 7.20
C THR A 9 -6.33 1.50 7.38
N ARG A 10 -7.51 1.09 6.88
CA ARG A 10 -8.09 -0.24 7.14
C ARG A 10 -8.20 -1.13 5.90
N ASP A 11 -8.50 -0.55 4.75
CA ASP A 11 -8.90 -1.36 3.59
C ASP A 11 -7.73 -1.86 2.73
N GLY A 12 -6.53 -1.29 2.91
CA GLY A 12 -5.32 -1.71 2.22
C GLY A 12 -5.49 -1.66 0.69
N PHE A 13 -5.26 -2.81 0.04
CA PHE A 13 -5.22 -2.94 -1.42
C PHE A 13 -6.46 -2.41 -2.15
N ASN A 14 -7.66 -2.75 -1.67
CA ASN A 14 -8.91 -2.42 -2.38
C ASN A 14 -9.22 -0.92 -2.39
N SER A 15 -8.57 -0.15 -1.51
CA SER A 15 -8.73 1.30 -1.40
C SER A 15 -7.46 2.06 -1.80
N LEU A 16 -6.50 1.41 -2.47
CA LEU A 16 -5.34 2.10 -3.04
C LEU A 16 -5.81 3.04 -4.17
N PRO A 17 -5.58 4.36 -4.07
CA PRO A 17 -5.90 5.29 -5.14
C PRO A 17 -4.87 5.18 -6.27
N LYS A 18 -5.10 5.91 -7.36
CA LYS A 18 -4.01 6.23 -8.30
C LYS A 18 -2.93 6.99 -7.53
N MET A 19 -1.73 6.41 -7.46
CA MET A 19 -0.64 6.94 -6.62
C MET A 19 0.29 7.91 -7.36
N THR A 20 0.00 8.20 -8.63
CA THR A 20 0.75 9.13 -9.48
C THR A 20 -0.19 10.23 -9.96
N TYR A 21 0.31 11.46 -10.03
CA TYR A 21 -0.35 12.60 -10.62
C TYR A 21 0.71 13.59 -11.16
N PRO A 22 0.36 14.53 -12.05
CA PRO A 22 1.31 15.51 -12.57
C PRO A 22 2.00 16.27 -11.43
N GLY A 23 3.33 16.14 -11.36
CA GLY A 23 4.15 16.80 -10.35
C GLY A 23 4.14 16.16 -8.96
N GLY A 24 3.56 14.98 -8.76
CA GLY A 24 3.58 14.35 -7.43
C GLY A 24 3.21 12.87 -7.35
N LEU A 25 3.43 12.33 -6.15
CA LEU A 25 3.24 10.92 -5.80
C LEU A 25 2.52 10.79 -4.44
N LEU A 26 1.56 9.89 -4.35
CA LEU A 26 1.00 9.44 -3.07
C LEU A 26 1.74 8.20 -2.61
N ILE A 27 2.32 8.23 -1.42
CA ILE A 27 3.07 7.10 -0.83
C ILE A 27 2.67 6.88 0.63
N GLY A 28 3.14 5.76 1.20
CA GLY A 28 2.97 5.48 2.62
C GLY A 28 1.53 5.26 3.06
N CYS A 29 1.25 5.59 4.32
CA CYS A 29 -0.10 5.47 4.87
C CYS A 29 -1.08 6.45 4.21
N ASN A 30 -0.61 7.56 3.63
CA ASN A 30 -1.47 8.49 2.89
C ASN A 30 -2.06 7.83 1.63
N ALA A 31 -1.30 6.94 0.99
CA ALA A 31 -1.78 6.12 -0.12
C ALA A 31 -2.59 4.89 0.32
N GLY A 32 -2.63 4.57 1.64
CA GLY A 32 -3.33 3.38 2.12
C GLY A 32 -2.51 2.09 2.09
N THR A 33 -1.18 2.17 2.09
CA THR A 33 -0.30 0.97 2.01
C THR A 33 -0.21 0.14 3.30
N LEU A 34 -1.17 0.23 4.23
CA LEU A 34 -1.17 -0.55 5.47
C LEU A 34 -1.73 -1.95 5.24
N ASN A 35 -1.02 -2.98 5.70
CA ASN A 35 -1.55 -4.33 5.78
C ASN A 35 -2.40 -4.48 7.04
N PHE A 36 -3.72 -4.43 6.86
CA PHE A 36 -4.68 -4.45 7.96
C PHE A 36 -4.74 -5.79 8.68
N SER A 37 -4.57 -6.91 7.97
CA SER A 37 -4.57 -8.26 8.57
C SER A 37 -3.47 -8.42 9.62
N LYS A 38 -2.34 -7.73 9.46
CA LYS A 38 -1.19 -7.78 10.36
C LYS A 38 -1.05 -6.56 11.26
N ILE A 39 -1.85 -5.51 11.05
CA ILE A 39 -1.70 -4.18 11.66
C ILE A 39 -0.26 -3.65 11.47
N LYS A 40 0.27 -3.80 10.25
CA LYS A 40 1.64 -3.38 9.88
C LYS A 40 1.61 -2.54 8.62
N GLY A 41 2.09 -1.30 8.71
CA GLY A 41 2.20 -0.39 7.57
C GLY A 41 3.56 0.27 7.41
N THR A 42 4.46 0.16 8.39
CA THR A 42 5.76 0.87 8.35
C THR A 42 6.64 0.36 7.21
N HIS A 43 6.72 -0.96 7.03
CA HIS A 43 7.59 -1.58 6.02
C HIS A 43 7.09 -1.33 4.60
N THR A 44 5.79 -1.46 4.36
CA THR A 44 5.16 -1.12 3.08
C THR A 44 5.22 0.38 2.79
N ALA A 45 5.07 1.23 3.81
CA ALA A 45 5.27 2.67 3.67
C ALA A 45 6.71 3.02 3.26
N MET A 46 7.70 2.45 3.95
CA MET A 46 9.12 2.62 3.58
C MET A 46 9.40 2.10 2.17
N LYS A 47 8.86 0.95 1.77
CA LYS A 47 9.06 0.42 0.43
C LYS A 47 8.45 1.32 -0.64
N SER A 48 7.23 1.82 -0.44
CA SER A 48 6.63 2.78 -1.37
C SER A 48 7.45 4.08 -1.48
N GLY A 49 8.02 4.57 -0.36
CA GLY A 49 8.91 5.73 -0.38
C GLY A 49 10.23 5.48 -1.11
N MET A 50 10.84 4.30 -0.93
CA MET A 50 12.06 3.90 -1.65
C MET A 50 11.82 3.88 -3.17
N LEU A 51 10.76 3.21 -3.63
CA LEU A 51 10.43 3.12 -5.05
C LEU A 51 10.07 4.49 -5.65
N ALA A 52 9.42 5.36 -4.87
CA ALA A 52 9.16 6.73 -5.27
C ALA A 52 10.45 7.54 -5.41
N GLY A 53 11.39 7.40 -4.46
CA GLY A 53 12.71 8.00 -4.54
C GLY A 53 13.48 7.55 -5.78
N GLU A 54 13.48 6.25 -6.08
CA GLU A 54 14.10 5.72 -7.30
C GLU A 54 13.46 6.30 -8.58
N ALA A 55 12.12 6.40 -8.63
CA ALA A 55 11.40 6.96 -9.77
C ALA A 55 11.66 8.47 -9.97
N VAL A 56 11.72 9.23 -8.87
CA VAL A 56 12.05 10.67 -8.90
C VAL A 56 13.50 10.87 -9.33
N PHE A 57 14.42 10.09 -8.80
CA PHE A 57 15.85 10.18 -9.14
C PHE A 57 16.09 9.89 -10.63
N GLU A 58 15.50 8.82 -11.18
CA GLU A 58 15.58 8.51 -12.61
C GLU A 58 15.04 9.65 -13.47
N ALA A 59 13.87 10.20 -13.11
CA ALA A 59 13.30 11.31 -13.87
C ALA A 59 14.23 12.53 -13.89
N ILE A 60 14.80 12.89 -12.74
CA ILE A 60 15.78 13.99 -12.66
C ILE A 60 17.01 13.70 -13.54
N ALA A 61 17.52 12.46 -13.50
CA ALA A 61 18.66 12.05 -14.31
C ALA A 61 18.39 12.08 -15.82
N GLU A 62 17.14 11.86 -16.23
CA GLU A 62 16.66 11.98 -17.62
C GLU A 62 16.39 13.43 -18.07
N GLY A 63 16.67 14.42 -17.21
CA GLY A 63 16.50 15.84 -17.51
C GLY A 63 15.08 16.38 -17.27
N ASN A 64 14.28 15.68 -16.46
CA ASN A 64 12.93 16.13 -16.11
C ASN A 64 12.98 17.32 -15.14
N GLU A 65 12.46 18.46 -15.58
CA GLU A 65 12.40 19.70 -14.79
C GLU A 65 11.24 19.74 -13.78
N GLY A 66 10.40 18.69 -13.74
CA GLY A 66 9.25 18.57 -12.86
C GLY A 66 7.90 18.78 -13.57
N GLY A 67 6.80 18.64 -12.82
CA GLY A 67 5.43 18.83 -13.32
C GLY A 67 4.86 17.68 -14.16
N SER A 68 5.71 16.81 -14.72
CA SER A 68 5.29 15.59 -15.40
C SER A 68 4.77 14.52 -14.43
N GLU A 69 4.01 13.56 -14.94
CA GLU A 69 3.52 12.42 -14.16
C GLU A 69 4.52 11.24 -14.21
N LEU A 70 4.99 10.82 -13.04
CA LEU A 70 6.00 9.75 -12.90
C LEU A 70 5.39 8.34 -12.95
N ASN A 71 4.97 7.91 -14.13
CA ASN A 71 4.41 6.58 -14.36
C ASN A 71 5.39 5.42 -14.07
N SER A 72 6.70 5.68 -14.07
CA SER A 72 7.75 4.73 -13.69
C SER A 72 7.54 4.19 -12.27
N PHE A 73 7.04 5.01 -11.33
CA PHE A 73 6.69 4.57 -9.99
C PHE A 73 5.65 3.44 -9.99
N SER A 74 4.58 3.59 -10.77
CA SER A 74 3.55 2.55 -10.90
C SER A 74 4.11 1.26 -11.50
N GLY A 75 5.03 1.38 -12.45
CA GLY A 75 5.77 0.26 -13.04
C GLY A 75 6.65 -0.49 -12.03
N LYS A 76 7.20 0.22 -11.03
CA LYS A 76 8.02 -0.36 -9.96
C LYS A 76 7.20 -0.90 -8.79
N PHE A 77 6.10 -0.24 -8.44
CA PHE A 77 5.29 -0.62 -7.29
C PHE A 77 4.52 -1.92 -7.53
N LYS A 78 3.88 -2.09 -8.69
CA LYS A 78 3.10 -3.29 -9.03
C LYS A 78 3.88 -4.62 -8.91
N PRO A 79 5.12 -4.74 -9.40
CA PRO A 79 5.92 -5.96 -9.24
C PRO A 79 6.60 -6.06 -7.86
N SER A 80 6.45 -5.07 -6.97
CA SER A 80 7.12 -5.09 -5.68
C SER A 80 6.45 -6.04 -4.68
N TRP A 81 7.23 -6.54 -3.73
CA TRP A 81 6.71 -7.34 -2.63
C TRP A 81 5.66 -6.61 -1.78
N ALA A 82 5.70 -5.26 -1.74
CA ALA A 82 4.72 -4.47 -1.00
C ALA A 82 3.33 -4.55 -1.65
N TYR A 83 3.28 -4.56 -2.98
CA TYR A 83 2.03 -4.75 -3.72
C TYR A 83 1.49 -6.17 -3.53
N ASP A 84 2.34 -7.19 -3.67
CA ASP A 84 1.97 -8.59 -3.45
C ASP A 84 1.45 -8.84 -2.03
N GLU A 85 2.12 -8.28 -1.01
CA GLU A 85 1.65 -8.38 0.38
C GLU A 85 0.26 -7.77 0.57
N LEU A 86 0.04 -6.56 0.03
CA LEU A 86 -1.27 -5.90 0.10
C LEU A 86 -2.33 -6.72 -0.64
N PHE A 87 -2.01 -7.20 -1.84
CA PHE A 87 -2.91 -8.00 -2.66
C PHE A 87 -3.36 -9.28 -1.95
N ARG A 88 -2.44 -10.02 -1.33
CA ARG A 88 -2.78 -11.24 -0.56
C ARG A 88 -3.67 -10.95 0.64
N SER A 89 -3.52 -9.79 1.27
CA SER A 89 -4.31 -9.40 2.45
C SER A 89 -5.66 -8.74 2.14
N ARG A 90 -5.97 -8.48 0.85
CA ARG A 90 -7.11 -7.63 0.42
C ARG A 90 -8.48 -8.03 0.94
N ASN A 91 -8.72 -9.33 1.14
CA ASN A 91 -10.03 -9.85 1.51
C ASN A 91 -10.26 -9.94 3.02
N PHE A 92 -9.23 -9.71 3.85
CA PHE A 92 -9.33 -9.91 5.30
C PHE A 92 -10.49 -9.14 5.94
N GLY A 93 -10.60 -7.83 5.68
CA GLY A 93 -11.64 -6.98 6.25
C GLY A 93 -13.06 -7.41 5.82
N VAL A 94 -13.24 -7.70 4.54
CA VAL A 94 -14.53 -8.14 3.97
C VAL A 94 -14.93 -9.50 4.54
N SER A 95 -14.01 -10.46 4.62
CA SER A 95 -14.25 -11.78 5.18
C SER A 95 -14.67 -11.73 6.65
N MET A 96 -14.02 -10.87 7.44
CA MET A 96 -14.36 -10.69 8.86
C MET A 96 -15.76 -10.10 9.05
N HIS A 97 -16.15 -9.12 8.24
CA HIS A 97 -17.49 -8.52 8.32
C HIS A 97 -18.59 -9.45 7.83
N LYS A 98 -18.33 -10.22 6.76
CA LYS A 98 -19.33 -11.08 6.14
C LYS A 98 -19.58 -12.37 6.91
N PHE A 99 -18.53 -12.96 7.49
CA PHE A 99 -18.59 -14.30 8.09
C PHE A 99 -18.32 -14.30 9.61
N GLY A 100 -18.09 -13.13 10.21
CA GLY A 100 -17.71 -13.03 11.62
C GLY A 100 -16.30 -13.56 11.89
N LEU A 101 -15.87 -13.54 13.16
CA LEU A 101 -14.49 -13.79 13.53
C LEU A 101 -14.01 -15.22 13.17
N ALA A 102 -14.82 -16.23 13.48
CA ALA A 102 -14.43 -17.64 13.32
C ALA A 102 -14.40 -18.09 11.86
N LEU A 103 -15.51 -17.93 11.14
CA LEU A 103 -15.60 -18.34 9.72
C LEU A 103 -14.84 -17.38 8.80
N GLY A 104 -14.79 -16.09 9.12
CA GLY A 104 -13.98 -15.10 8.40
C GLY A 104 -12.48 -15.36 8.54
N GLY A 105 -12.03 -15.75 9.74
CA GLY A 105 -10.66 -16.19 9.98
C GLY A 105 -10.28 -17.45 9.21
N ALA A 106 -11.14 -18.47 9.20
CA ALA A 106 -10.92 -19.70 8.46
C ALA A 106 -10.86 -19.46 6.94
N PHE A 107 -11.78 -18.67 6.39
CA PHE A 107 -11.81 -18.30 4.97
C PHE A 107 -10.54 -17.54 4.57
N TYR A 108 -10.10 -16.58 5.38
CA TYR A 108 -8.88 -15.83 5.12
C TYR A 108 -7.64 -16.75 5.14
N PHE A 109 -7.55 -17.66 6.11
CA PHE A 109 -6.44 -18.59 6.21
C PHE A 109 -6.30 -19.42 4.92
N VAL A 110 -7.40 -20.01 4.43
CA VAL A 110 -7.38 -20.80 3.18
C VAL A 110 -7.02 -19.94 1.95
N GLY A 111 -7.53 -18.70 1.90
CA GLY A 111 -7.27 -17.77 0.81
C GLY A 111 -5.87 -17.17 0.80
N GLN A 112 -5.11 -17.26 1.89
CA GLN A 112 -3.75 -16.71 1.99
C GLN A 112 -2.67 -17.65 1.41
N TYR A 113 -2.93 -18.96 1.37
CA TYR A 113 -2.01 -19.99 0.86
C TYR A 113 -2.21 -20.36 -0.61
N ASN A 114 -3.21 -19.77 -1.29
CA ASN A 114 -3.42 -19.87 -2.74
C ASN A 114 -2.98 -18.57 -3.40
#